data_AF-A0A239MTH7-F1
#
_entry.id   AF-A0A239MTH7-F1
#
_cell.length_a   1.000
_cell.length_b   1.000
_cell.length_c   1.000
_cell.angle_alpha   90.00
_cell.angle_beta   90.00
_cell.angle_gamma   90.00
#
_symmetry.space_group_name_H-M   'P 1'
#
loop_
_entity.id
_entity.type
_entity.pdbx_description
1 polymer ?
#
loop_
_entity_poly.entity_id
_entity_poly.type
_entity_poly.pdbx_seq_one_letter_code
_entity_poly.pdbx_strand_id
1 'polypeptide(L)'
;MFHVGGARSALFNWVMAAQSGGTLVLRIEDTDASRNSPEWTEGIIRALAWLGMDGEQYEGPYFQSANADKHAEAVQTLKDAGRAYYCDCSREAIVARTGDQHKGYDGFCRTRGLEPGPGRALRFRTPDEGQTTVVDLLRGKPVFENAVLEDFVIARADGSVTFLLANAVDDMSQGITHVVRGEEHLSNAPKQQLLWEALGVEPPVWAHVPVIVNEKRQKLSKRRDKVALEDYRAEGYLAEAMRNYLMLLGWAPSGDREIVPWDVIVDEFRIEDVNTSPAFFDEKKLRSFNGEYIRALPVEKFIAECLPFLERAPFDVDVAVFAELAPLAQTRIAVLSEIVQMIDFAFLDEPPTDEQSWKKAMKEPAADILAAAEAAYRDAPWNAAELKDRLERVGAEHGLKLGKTQAPVRVAVTGRTVGLPLFESLEILGRDRTLARIAAARARLEASA
;
A
#
# COMPACT_ATOMS: atom_id res chain seq x y z
N MET A 1 3.84 7.76 8.15
CA MET A 1 3.35 6.46 7.64
C MET A 1 2.30 6.73 6.59
N PHE A 2 2.60 6.37 5.36
CA PHE A 2 1.79 6.65 4.19
C PHE A 2 0.96 5.42 3.81
N HIS A 3 -0.34 5.59 3.61
CA HIS A 3 -1.24 4.44 3.41
C HIS A 3 -1.65 4.24 1.97
N VAL A 4 -2.13 3.03 1.65
CA VAL A 4 -2.66 2.62 0.33
C VAL A 4 -3.69 3.60 -0.27
N GLY A 5 -4.55 4.21 0.55
CA GLY A 5 -5.53 5.21 0.06
C GLY A 5 -4.89 6.53 -0.39
N GLY A 6 -3.90 7.00 0.36
CA GLY A 6 -3.10 8.17 -0.01
C GLY A 6 -2.22 7.86 -1.23
N ALA A 7 -1.64 6.66 -1.26
CA ALA A 7 -0.83 6.17 -2.36
C ALA A 7 -1.60 6.12 -3.68
N ARG A 8 -2.82 5.59 -3.68
CA ARG A 8 -3.68 5.58 -4.88
C ARG A 8 -4.01 7.01 -5.34
N SER A 9 -4.32 7.90 -4.40
CA SER A 9 -4.60 9.31 -4.74
C SER A 9 -3.36 9.98 -5.35
N ALA A 10 -2.17 9.72 -4.80
CA ALA A 10 -0.92 10.23 -5.35
C ALA A 10 -0.63 9.67 -6.76
N LEU A 11 -0.87 8.38 -7.00
CA LEU A 11 -0.71 7.77 -8.33
C LEU A 11 -1.66 8.40 -9.36
N PHE A 12 -2.92 8.68 -9.01
CA PHE A 12 -3.85 9.35 -9.92
C PHE A 12 -3.39 10.77 -10.25
N ASN A 13 -2.94 11.54 -9.25
CA ASN A 13 -2.36 12.87 -9.50
C ASN A 13 -1.11 12.77 -10.39
N TRP A 14 -0.23 11.80 -10.15
CA TRP A 14 1.00 11.63 -10.91
C TRP A 14 0.72 11.30 -12.38
N VAL A 15 -0.21 10.38 -12.65
CA VAL A 15 -0.59 10.03 -14.02
C VAL A 15 -1.25 11.21 -14.73
N MET A 16 -2.16 11.93 -14.08
CA MET A 16 -2.78 13.13 -14.67
C MET A 16 -1.76 14.23 -14.98
N ALA A 17 -0.78 14.45 -14.11
CA ALA A 17 0.31 15.38 -14.37
C ALA A 17 1.15 14.93 -15.57
N ALA A 18 1.56 13.65 -15.60
CA ALA A 18 2.35 13.10 -16.71
C ALA A 18 1.63 13.20 -18.06
N GLN A 19 0.34 12.87 -18.12
CA GLN A 19 -0.47 12.92 -19.35
C GLN A 19 -0.66 14.34 -19.90
N SER A 20 -0.71 15.33 -19.02
CA SER A 20 -0.91 16.74 -19.39
C SER A 20 0.38 17.49 -19.66
N GLY A 21 1.55 16.87 -19.46
CA GLY A 21 2.83 17.57 -19.41
C GLY A 21 2.92 18.56 -18.25
N GLY A 22 2.10 18.38 -17.22
CA GLY A 22 2.06 19.18 -16.00
C GLY A 22 2.99 18.65 -14.91
N THR A 23 2.81 19.18 -13.70
CA THR A 23 3.69 18.90 -12.56
C THR A 23 2.88 18.31 -11.41
N LEU A 24 3.38 17.23 -10.80
CA LEU A 24 2.90 16.76 -9.50
C LEU A 24 3.51 17.65 -8.41
N VAL A 25 2.71 18.16 -7.47
CA VAL A 25 3.20 18.98 -6.36
C VAL A 25 3.10 18.21 -5.06
N LEU A 26 4.20 18.10 -4.31
CA LEU A 26 4.22 17.54 -2.96
C LEU A 26 4.19 18.66 -1.92
N ARG A 27 3.09 18.75 -1.18
CA ARG A 27 2.96 19.64 -0.02
C ARG A 27 2.70 18.84 1.25
N ILE A 28 3.45 19.14 2.30
CA ILE A 28 3.31 18.59 3.64
C ILE A 28 2.47 19.57 4.47
N GLU A 29 1.29 19.14 4.88
CA GLU A 29 0.37 19.93 5.70
C GLU A 29 0.75 19.88 7.19
N ASP A 30 1.79 20.62 7.55
CA ASP A 30 2.42 20.55 8.87
C ASP A 30 1.95 21.63 9.87
N THR A 31 0.75 22.19 9.69
CA THR A 31 0.22 23.26 10.55
C THR A 31 -0.22 22.83 11.94
N ASP A 32 -0.62 21.56 12.13
CA ASP A 32 -0.91 21.00 13.46
C ASP A 32 0.35 20.42 14.10
N ALA A 33 1.16 21.28 14.72
CA ALA A 33 2.44 20.91 15.34
C ALA A 33 2.35 19.71 16.30
N SER A 34 1.20 19.49 16.94
CA SER A 34 0.99 18.35 17.86
C SER A 34 0.90 16.99 17.16
N ARG A 35 0.68 17.01 15.83
CA ARG A 35 0.47 15.83 14.98
C ARG A 35 1.48 15.72 13.85
N ASN A 36 2.63 16.38 13.98
CA ASN A 36 3.71 16.34 12.99
C ASN A 36 5.00 15.83 13.61
N SER A 37 5.73 15.01 12.85
CA SER A 37 7.08 14.54 13.18
C SER A 37 7.90 14.44 11.89
N PRO A 38 9.16 14.87 11.88
CA PRO A 38 10.06 14.69 10.73
C PRO A 38 10.11 13.24 10.24
N GLU A 39 10.02 12.27 11.15
CA GLU A 39 10.03 10.84 10.81
C GLU A 39 8.83 10.43 9.95
N TRP A 40 7.68 11.08 10.14
CA TRP A 40 6.47 10.79 9.36
C TRP A 40 6.53 11.41 7.99
N THR A 41 7.05 12.64 7.88
CA THR A 41 7.32 13.31 6.61
C THR A 41 8.28 12.48 5.76
N GLU A 42 9.40 12.08 6.35
CA GLU A 42 10.39 11.25 5.67
C GLU A 42 9.81 9.87 5.29
N GLY A 43 8.96 9.29 6.14
CA GLY A 43 8.22 8.07 5.81
C GLY A 43 7.35 8.23 4.55
N ILE A 44 6.67 9.37 4.39
CA ILE A 44 5.88 9.68 3.19
C ILE A 44 6.78 9.77 1.96
N ILE A 45 7.89 10.52 2.05
CA ILE A 45 8.83 10.71 0.93
C ILE A 45 9.41 9.38 0.48
N ARG A 46 9.86 8.52 1.42
CA ARG A 46 10.39 7.19 1.09
C ARG A 46 9.34 6.27 0.47
N ALA A 47 8.08 6.38 0.90
CA ALA A 47 7.00 5.58 0.35
C ALA A 47 6.63 6.02 -1.07
N LEU A 48 6.64 7.34 -1.35
CA LEU A 48 6.47 7.88 -2.70
C LEU A 48 7.62 7.49 -3.62
N ALA A 49 8.87 7.64 -3.15
CA ALA A 49 10.05 7.23 -3.89
C ALA A 49 10.07 5.73 -4.20
N TRP A 50 9.63 4.89 -3.24
CA TRP A 50 9.47 3.44 -3.49
C TRP A 50 8.45 3.18 -4.60
N LEU A 51 7.35 3.93 -4.65
CA LEU A 51 6.40 3.89 -5.77
C LEU A 51 6.93 4.56 -7.04
N GLY A 52 8.17 5.01 -7.11
CA GLY A 52 8.76 5.65 -8.29
C GLY A 52 8.42 7.13 -8.44
N MET A 53 7.81 7.76 -7.44
CA MET A 53 7.62 9.21 -7.34
C MET A 53 8.73 9.79 -6.47
N ASP A 54 9.97 9.79 -6.97
CA ASP A 54 11.11 10.40 -6.29
C ASP A 54 11.20 11.92 -6.58
N GLY A 55 12.24 12.58 -6.06
CA GLY A 55 12.34 14.06 -6.06
C GLY A 55 12.38 14.73 -7.44
N GLU A 56 12.56 13.99 -8.53
CA GLU A 56 12.45 14.53 -9.90
C GLU A 56 11.03 14.43 -10.45
N GLN A 57 10.17 13.64 -9.82
CA GLN A 57 8.79 13.38 -10.26
C GLN A 57 7.77 14.35 -9.67
N TYR A 58 8.18 15.24 -8.74
CA TYR A 58 7.32 16.26 -8.16
C TYR A 58 8.08 17.54 -7.81
N GLU A 59 7.36 18.65 -7.72
CA GLU A 59 7.85 19.90 -7.13
C GLU A 59 7.60 19.93 -5.61
N GLY A 60 8.60 20.32 -4.83
CA GLY A 60 8.56 20.31 -3.36
C GLY A 60 9.67 19.45 -2.72
N PRO A 61 9.50 18.94 -1.48
CA PRO A 61 8.33 19.09 -0.62
C PRO A 61 8.18 20.52 -0.10
N TYR A 62 7.01 21.12 -0.31
CA TYR A 62 6.63 22.35 0.37
C TYR A 62 6.08 22.07 1.77
N PHE A 63 6.32 22.96 2.71
CA PHE A 63 5.78 22.88 4.07
C PHE A 63 4.75 23.98 4.26
N GLN A 64 3.54 23.61 4.65
CA GLN A 64 2.43 24.55 4.84
C GLN A 64 2.74 25.58 5.94
N SER A 65 3.50 25.19 6.97
CA SER A 65 3.99 26.08 8.02
C SER A 65 4.83 27.24 7.48
N ALA A 66 5.54 27.04 6.37
CA ALA A 66 6.34 28.08 5.72
C ALA A 66 5.49 29.10 4.94
N ASN A 67 4.19 28.87 4.77
CA ASN A 67 3.27 29.76 4.04
C ASN A 67 2.37 30.61 4.96
N ALA A 68 2.70 30.67 6.26
CA ALA A 68 1.90 31.35 7.28
C ALA A 68 1.62 32.83 6.96
N ASP A 69 2.56 33.55 6.34
CA ASP A 69 2.38 34.95 5.96
C ASP A 69 1.27 35.11 4.90
N LYS A 70 1.23 34.23 3.89
CA LYS A 70 0.15 34.24 2.88
C LYS A 70 -1.19 33.86 3.49
N HIS A 71 -1.19 32.95 4.47
CA HIS A 71 -2.41 32.62 5.21
C HIS A 71 -2.95 33.83 5.98
N ALA A 72 -2.06 34.59 6.64
CA ALA A 72 -2.42 35.80 7.36
C ALA A 72 -2.93 36.91 6.42
N GLU A 73 -2.29 37.08 5.26
CA GLU A 73 -2.74 38.02 4.21
C GLU A 73 -4.13 37.66 3.69
N ALA A 74 -4.41 36.38 3.44
CA ALA A 74 -5.72 35.92 3.01
C ALA A 74 -6.79 36.16 4.08
N VAL A 75 -6.48 35.91 5.36
CA VAL A 75 -7.37 36.24 6.48
C VAL A 75 -7.73 37.73 6.49
N GLN A 76 -6.72 38.59 6.34
CA GLN A 76 -6.91 40.04 6.36
C GLN A 76 -7.73 40.50 5.15
N THR A 77 -7.44 39.98 3.97
CA THR A 77 -8.20 40.25 2.73
C THR A 77 -9.68 39.89 2.89
N LEU A 78 -9.98 38.70 3.42
CA LEU A 78 -11.36 38.25 3.65
C LEU A 78 -12.08 39.13 4.68
N LYS A 79 -11.38 39.58 5.73
CA LYS A 79 -11.94 40.48 6.73
C LYS A 79 -12.25 41.86 6.15
N ASP A 80 -11.32 42.45 5.41
CA ASP A 80 -11.47 43.77 4.80
C ASP A 80 -12.57 43.80 3.73
N ALA A 81 -12.76 42.67 3.03
CA ALA A 81 -13.88 42.47 2.10
C ALA A 81 -15.23 42.20 2.79
N GLY A 82 -15.30 42.21 4.13
CA GLY A 82 -16.52 41.89 4.89
C GLY A 82 -16.97 40.42 4.75
N ARG A 83 -16.08 39.54 4.29
CA ARG A 83 -16.32 38.10 4.11
C ARG A 83 -15.94 37.27 5.34
N ALA A 84 -15.39 37.89 6.38
CA ALA A 84 -15.06 37.22 7.62
C ALA A 84 -15.37 38.07 8.85
N TYR A 85 -15.72 37.42 9.97
CA TYR A 85 -16.05 38.10 11.23
C TYR A 85 -15.72 37.24 12.46
N TYR A 86 -15.54 37.89 13.61
CA TYR A 86 -15.17 37.19 14.86
C TYR A 86 -16.36 36.49 15.52
N CYS A 87 -16.08 35.35 16.13
CA CYS A 87 -17.04 34.51 16.82
C CYS A 87 -16.47 33.99 18.14
N ASP A 88 -17.21 34.15 19.22
CA ASP A 88 -16.91 33.67 20.58
C ASP A 88 -17.76 32.45 20.99
N CYS A 89 -18.50 31.84 20.05
CA CYS A 89 -19.38 30.72 20.36
C CYS A 89 -18.59 29.43 20.60
N SER A 90 -18.83 28.80 21.76
CA SER A 90 -18.41 27.42 22.02
C SER A 90 -19.28 26.40 21.27
N ARG A 91 -18.83 25.15 21.17
CA ARG A 91 -19.63 24.09 20.54
C ARG A 91 -20.91 23.82 21.33
N GLU A 92 -20.83 23.81 22.65
CA GLU A 92 -21.97 23.59 23.56
C GLU A 92 -23.04 24.67 23.37
N ALA A 93 -22.62 25.94 23.23
CA ALA A 93 -23.54 27.04 22.99
C ALA A 93 -24.24 26.93 21.63
N ILE A 94 -23.53 26.46 20.60
CA ILE A 94 -24.13 26.20 19.28
C ILE A 94 -25.16 25.08 19.39
N VAL A 95 -24.80 23.95 19.99
CA VAL A 95 -25.72 22.80 20.15
C VAL A 95 -26.94 23.17 20.98
N ALA A 96 -26.78 23.97 22.03
CA ALA A 96 -27.90 24.45 22.84
C ALA A 96 -28.88 25.32 22.04
N ARG A 97 -28.39 26.10 21.06
CA ARG A 97 -29.25 26.92 20.18
C ARG A 97 -29.86 26.13 19.03
N THR A 98 -29.09 25.21 18.42
CA THR A 98 -29.55 24.42 17.26
C THR A 98 -30.38 23.21 17.65
N GLY A 99 -30.27 22.76 18.90
CA GLY A 99 -30.89 21.54 19.42
C GLY A 99 -30.28 20.24 18.87
N ASP A 100 -29.17 20.32 18.13
CA ASP A 100 -28.61 19.18 17.39
C ASP A 100 -27.08 19.24 17.34
N GLN A 101 -26.44 18.18 17.82
CA GLN A 101 -24.99 18.01 17.83
C GLN A 101 -24.38 17.78 16.44
N HIS A 102 -25.20 17.59 15.40
CA HIS A 102 -24.77 17.42 14.02
C HIS A 102 -25.02 18.67 13.17
N LYS A 103 -25.82 19.62 13.67
CA LYS A 103 -26.01 20.90 12.98
C LYS A 103 -24.79 21.80 13.10
N GLY A 104 -24.54 22.52 12.01
CA GLY A 104 -23.52 23.55 11.90
C GLY A 104 -23.83 24.78 12.74
N TYR A 105 -23.00 25.79 12.59
CA TYR A 105 -23.15 27.07 13.27
C TYR A 105 -24.32 27.88 12.67
N ASP A 106 -25.05 28.59 13.52
CA ASP A 106 -26.37 29.20 13.24
C ASP A 106 -26.32 30.69 12.83
N GLY A 107 -25.14 31.25 12.56
CA GLY A 107 -25.01 32.65 12.16
C GLY A 107 -25.06 33.66 13.33
N PHE A 108 -25.17 33.21 14.59
CA PHE A 108 -25.46 34.05 15.77
C PHE A 108 -24.58 35.30 15.97
N CYS A 109 -23.33 35.28 15.48
CA CYS A 109 -22.36 36.37 15.66
C CYS A 109 -22.19 37.25 14.42
N ARG A 110 -22.91 37.00 13.31
CA ARG A 110 -22.80 37.77 12.06
C ARG A 110 -22.98 39.29 12.26
N THR A 111 -23.88 39.68 13.15
CA THR A 111 -24.25 41.08 13.40
C THR A 111 -23.76 41.61 14.75
N ARG A 112 -22.98 40.83 15.50
CA ARG A 112 -22.56 41.18 16.87
C ARG A 112 -21.39 42.16 16.93
N GLY A 113 -20.73 42.46 15.80
CA GLY A 113 -19.62 43.42 15.75
C GLY A 113 -18.48 43.07 16.71
N LEU A 114 -18.16 41.78 16.83
CA LEU A 114 -17.09 41.35 17.74
C LEU A 114 -15.73 41.76 17.18
N GLU A 115 -14.92 42.40 18.01
CA GLU A 115 -13.52 42.71 17.73
C GLU A 115 -12.58 41.53 18.00
N PRO A 116 -11.32 41.55 17.54
CA PRO A 116 -10.33 40.54 17.93
C PRO A 116 -10.22 40.46 19.46
N GLY A 117 -10.08 39.25 20.00
CA GLY A 117 -9.92 39.06 21.45
C GLY A 117 -9.76 37.61 21.87
N PRO A 118 -9.40 37.35 23.14
CA PRO A 118 -9.15 36.01 23.65
C PRO A 118 -10.33 35.07 23.43
N GLY A 119 -10.05 33.85 22.95
CA GLY A 119 -11.08 32.82 22.72
C GLY A 119 -11.97 33.06 21.50
N ARG A 120 -11.69 34.09 20.67
CA ARG A 120 -12.50 34.41 19.47
C ARG A 120 -11.85 33.83 18.22
N ALA A 121 -12.57 32.96 17.53
CA ALA A 121 -12.18 32.47 16.21
C ALA A 121 -12.71 33.42 15.12
N LEU A 122 -12.11 33.37 13.92
CA LEU A 122 -12.61 34.05 12.74
C LEU A 122 -13.39 33.07 11.85
N ARG A 123 -14.62 33.43 11.49
CA ARG A 123 -15.46 32.66 10.57
C ARG A 123 -15.53 33.33 9.21
N PHE A 124 -15.56 32.52 8.16
CA PHE A 124 -15.98 32.94 6.84
C PHE A 124 -17.51 33.08 6.81
N ARG A 125 -18.00 34.20 6.29
CA ARG A 125 -19.42 34.49 6.10
C ARG A 125 -19.87 33.93 4.76
N THR A 126 -20.57 32.80 4.77
CA THR A 126 -21.16 32.23 3.55
C THR A 126 -22.20 33.19 2.95
N PRO A 127 -22.42 33.18 1.62
CA PRO A 127 -23.49 33.95 1.00
C PRO A 127 -24.86 33.52 1.52
N ASP A 128 -25.81 34.46 1.64
CA ASP A 128 -27.16 34.16 2.14
C ASP A 128 -28.04 33.50 1.08
N GLU A 129 -27.76 33.77 -0.20
CA GLU A 129 -28.54 33.33 -1.35
C GLU A 129 -27.61 32.82 -2.47
N GLY A 130 -28.21 32.19 -3.48
CA GLY A 130 -27.50 31.60 -4.61
C GLY A 130 -26.97 30.21 -4.34
N GLN A 131 -26.15 29.72 -5.26
CA GLN A 131 -25.66 28.35 -5.27
C GLN A 131 -24.15 28.32 -5.52
N THR A 132 -23.46 27.36 -4.89
CA THR A 132 -22.08 27.00 -5.19
C THR A 132 -22.07 25.69 -5.98
N THR A 133 -21.47 25.68 -7.18
CA THR A 133 -21.40 24.50 -8.04
C THR A 133 -19.98 23.95 -8.08
N VAL A 134 -19.77 22.75 -7.54
CA VAL A 134 -18.48 22.06 -7.59
C VAL A 134 -18.40 21.28 -8.90
N VAL A 135 -17.40 21.56 -9.72
CA VAL A 135 -17.12 20.77 -10.93
C VAL A 135 -16.20 19.62 -10.55
N ASP A 136 -16.75 18.41 -10.52
CA ASP A 136 -16.04 17.19 -10.15
C ASP A 136 -16.01 16.16 -11.29
N LEU A 137 -14.82 15.68 -11.65
CA LEU A 137 -14.62 14.73 -12.75
C LEU A 137 -15.24 13.35 -12.48
N LEU A 138 -15.55 13.02 -11.22
CA LEU A 138 -16.15 11.74 -10.81
C LEU A 138 -17.60 11.88 -10.34
N ARG A 139 -17.90 12.95 -9.61
CA ARG A 139 -19.20 13.21 -8.97
C ARG A 139 -20.10 14.11 -9.79
N GLY A 140 -19.65 14.53 -10.97
CA GLY A 140 -20.38 15.43 -11.85
C GLY A 140 -20.38 16.85 -11.32
N LYS A 141 -21.55 17.51 -11.31
CA LYS A 141 -21.66 18.92 -10.93
C LYS A 141 -22.60 19.10 -9.74
N PRO A 142 -22.26 18.61 -8.53
CA PRO A 142 -23.11 18.81 -7.37
C PRO A 142 -23.27 20.31 -7.07
N VAL A 143 -24.52 20.72 -6.88
CA VAL A 143 -24.94 22.09 -6.60
C VAL A 143 -25.34 22.18 -5.14
N PHE A 144 -24.79 23.16 -4.43
CA PHE A 144 -25.04 23.40 -3.01
C PHE A 144 -25.70 24.77 -2.83
N GLU A 145 -26.88 24.80 -2.21
CA GLU A 145 -27.52 26.06 -1.83
C GLU A 145 -26.66 26.79 -0.80
N ASN A 146 -26.32 28.05 -1.05
CA ASN A 146 -25.46 28.81 -0.13
C ASN A 146 -26.12 28.96 1.25
N ALA A 147 -27.45 29.05 1.28
CA ALA A 147 -28.26 29.13 2.50
C ALA A 147 -28.10 27.91 3.44
N VAL A 148 -27.67 26.75 2.94
CA VAL A 148 -27.45 25.55 3.77
C VAL A 148 -25.99 25.39 4.22
N LEU A 149 -25.08 26.19 3.66
CA LEU A 149 -23.67 26.18 4.04
C LEU A 149 -23.46 27.07 5.26
N GLU A 150 -23.01 26.49 6.37
CA GLU A 150 -22.77 27.24 7.60
C GLU A 150 -21.51 28.11 7.50
N ASP A 151 -21.51 29.23 8.23
CA ASP A 151 -20.29 30.03 8.43
C ASP A 151 -19.24 29.21 9.17
N PHE A 152 -18.17 28.84 8.47
CA PHE A 152 -17.13 27.95 8.97
C PHE A 152 -15.91 28.73 9.47
N VAL A 153 -15.17 28.14 10.40
CA VAL A 153 -13.97 28.75 10.96
C VAL A 153 -12.84 28.72 9.93
N ILE A 154 -12.19 29.86 9.69
CA ILE A 154 -11.01 29.99 8.82
C ILE A 154 -9.73 30.27 9.61
N ALA A 155 -9.84 30.91 10.78
CA ALA A 155 -8.74 31.06 11.73
C ALA A 155 -9.24 30.75 13.15
N ARG A 156 -8.49 29.95 13.90
CA ARG A 156 -8.77 29.60 15.29
C ARG A 156 -8.45 30.76 16.22
N ALA A 157 -8.87 30.65 17.48
CA ALA A 157 -8.62 31.68 18.49
C ALA A 157 -7.13 31.90 18.82
N ASP A 158 -6.27 30.92 18.53
CA ASP A 158 -4.81 31.02 18.64
C ASP A 158 -4.16 31.65 17.40
N GLY A 159 -4.95 32.06 16.40
CA GLY A 159 -4.48 32.64 15.14
C GLY A 159 -4.15 31.62 14.05
N SER A 160 -4.06 30.33 14.37
CA SER A 160 -3.78 29.28 13.36
C SER A 160 -4.92 29.15 12.36
N VAL A 161 -4.60 29.06 11.08
CA VAL A 161 -5.61 28.86 10.03
C VAL A 161 -6.11 27.42 10.00
N THR A 162 -7.35 27.23 9.55
CA THR A 162 -7.95 25.89 9.42
C THR A 162 -7.53 25.23 8.11
N PHE A 163 -7.69 23.90 8.05
CA PHE A 163 -7.43 23.10 6.85
C PHE A 163 -8.07 23.70 5.58
N LEU A 164 -9.29 24.25 5.69
CA LEU A 164 -10.02 24.80 4.55
C LEU A 164 -9.31 26.02 3.95
N LEU A 165 -8.92 26.98 4.80
CA LEU A 165 -8.24 28.20 4.34
C LEU A 165 -6.81 27.91 3.91
N ALA A 166 -6.06 27.16 4.71
CA ALA A 166 -4.66 26.86 4.43
C ALA A 166 -4.51 26.16 3.06
N ASN A 167 -5.32 25.13 2.79
CA ASN A 167 -5.31 24.46 1.50
C ASN A 167 -5.72 25.37 0.34
N ALA A 168 -6.79 26.17 0.51
CA ALA A 168 -7.22 27.06 -0.56
C ALA A 168 -6.11 28.06 -0.95
N VAL A 169 -5.47 28.68 0.05
CA VAL A 169 -4.39 29.65 -0.17
C VAL A 169 -3.14 28.98 -0.75
N ASP A 170 -2.76 27.82 -0.23
CA ASP A 170 -1.58 27.10 -0.72
C ASP A 170 -1.77 26.65 -2.16
N ASP A 171 -2.94 26.07 -2.48
CA ASP A 171 -3.27 25.60 -3.82
C ASP A 171 -3.24 26.76 -4.84
N MET A 172 -3.79 27.94 -4.50
CA MET A 172 -3.66 29.15 -5.33
C MET A 172 -2.19 29.53 -5.51
N SER A 173 -1.44 29.54 -4.42
CA SER A 173 -0.04 29.99 -4.44
C SER A 173 0.90 29.06 -5.20
N GLN A 174 0.51 27.80 -5.33
CA GLN A 174 1.22 26.74 -6.05
C GLN A 174 0.63 26.48 -7.44
N GLY A 175 -0.38 27.25 -7.87
CA GLY A 175 -0.97 27.14 -9.20
C GLY A 175 -1.68 25.81 -9.44
N ILE A 176 -2.26 25.20 -8.42
CA ILE A 176 -2.95 23.91 -8.54
C ILE A 176 -4.20 24.07 -9.40
N THR A 177 -4.26 23.31 -10.50
CA THR A 177 -5.38 23.34 -11.46
C THR A 177 -6.38 22.21 -11.24
N HIS A 178 -5.92 21.08 -10.69
CA HIS A 178 -6.73 19.90 -10.42
C HIS A 178 -6.47 19.39 -9.01
N VAL A 179 -7.53 19.08 -8.26
CA VAL A 179 -7.43 18.51 -6.92
C VAL A 179 -8.07 17.12 -6.90
N VAL A 180 -7.23 16.08 -6.93
CA VAL A 180 -7.67 14.68 -6.82
C VAL A 180 -7.47 14.19 -5.39
N ARG A 181 -8.56 13.88 -4.69
CA ARG A 181 -8.54 13.49 -3.27
C ARG A 181 -9.65 12.51 -2.92
N GLY A 182 -9.62 11.97 -1.70
CA GLY A 182 -10.67 11.06 -1.21
C GLY A 182 -12.04 11.73 -1.04
N GLU A 183 -13.11 10.99 -1.31
CA GLU A 183 -14.50 11.46 -1.24
C GLU A 183 -14.95 11.90 0.15
N GLU A 184 -14.24 11.55 1.22
CA GLU A 184 -14.50 12.08 2.56
C GLU A 184 -14.37 13.61 2.64
N HIS A 185 -13.68 14.22 1.67
CA HIS A 185 -13.50 15.66 1.57
C HIS A 185 -14.47 16.33 0.59
N LEU A 186 -15.43 15.60 0.02
CA LEU A 186 -16.41 16.16 -0.92
C LEU A 186 -17.22 17.31 -0.29
N SER A 187 -17.60 17.19 0.98
CA SER A 187 -18.31 18.24 1.72
C SER A 187 -17.46 19.50 2.00
N ASN A 188 -16.14 19.42 1.86
CA ASN A 188 -15.24 20.57 1.98
C ASN A 188 -15.13 21.36 0.66
N ALA A 189 -15.38 20.73 -0.49
CA ALA A 189 -15.23 21.34 -1.81
C ALA A 189 -16.05 22.65 -1.97
N PRO A 190 -17.36 22.72 -1.66
CA PRO A 190 -18.10 23.98 -1.81
C PRO A 190 -17.58 25.08 -0.88
N LYS A 191 -17.11 24.72 0.32
CA LYS A 191 -16.53 25.69 1.28
C LYS A 191 -15.22 26.25 0.77
N GLN A 192 -14.36 25.41 0.18
CA GLN A 192 -13.12 25.87 -0.44
C GLN A 192 -13.40 26.70 -1.69
N GLN A 193 -14.36 26.28 -2.53
CA GLN A 193 -14.76 27.06 -3.71
C GLN A 193 -15.18 28.49 -3.35
N LEU A 194 -15.97 28.68 -2.29
CA LEU A 194 -16.32 30.00 -1.78
C LEU A 194 -15.09 30.82 -1.33
N LEU A 195 -14.08 30.18 -0.75
CA LEU A 195 -12.83 30.86 -0.38
C LEU A 195 -12.05 31.31 -1.62
N TRP A 196 -12.00 30.48 -2.66
CA TRP A 196 -11.35 30.81 -3.93
C TRP A 196 -12.00 32.01 -4.60
N GLU A 197 -13.31 31.97 -4.74
CA GLU A 197 -14.10 33.06 -5.32
C GLU A 197 -13.97 34.35 -4.49
N ALA A 198 -13.99 34.25 -3.16
CA ALA A 198 -13.84 35.41 -2.27
C ALA A 198 -12.43 36.01 -2.28
N LEU A 199 -11.41 35.23 -2.63
CA LEU A 199 -10.02 35.68 -2.84
C LEU A 199 -9.76 36.06 -4.31
N GLY A 200 -10.76 36.01 -5.18
CA GLY A 200 -10.68 36.47 -6.57
C GLY A 200 -9.92 35.53 -7.51
N VAL A 201 -9.80 34.25 -7.16
CA VAL A 201 -9.11 33.23 -7.99
C VAL A 201 -10.11 32.19 -8.47
N GLU A 202 -9.96 31.75 -9.72
CA GLU A 202 -10.79 30.68 -10.29
C GLU A 202 -10.51 29.34 -9.58
N PRO A 203 -11.54 28.65 -9.05
CA PRO A 203 -11.36 27.37 -8.36
C PRO A 203 -10.77 26.27 -9.26
N PRO A 204 -10.06 25.28 -8.69
CA PRO A 204 -9.55 24.15 -9.45
C PRO A 204 -10.69 23.20 -9.85
N VAL A 205 -10.39 22.32 -10.80
CA VAL A 205 -11.23 21.17 -11.11
C VAL A 205 -11.05 20.10 -10.02
N TRP A 206 -12.14 19.53 -9.53
CA TRP A 206 -12.10 18.53 -8.46
C TRP A 206 -12.20 17.11 -9.00
N ALA A 207 -11.66 16.13 -8.27
CA ALA A 207 -11.98 14.72 -8.45
C ALA A 207 -12.00 14.00 -7.09
N HIS A 208 -13.19 13.61 -6.64
CA HIS A 208 -13.39 12.95 -5.34
C HIS A 208 -13.47 11.42 -5.45
N VAL A 209 -12.30 10.79 -5.30
CA VAL A 209 -12.05 9.36 -5.45
C VAL A 209 -12.76 8.56 -4.35
N PRO A 210 -13.50 7.48 -4.66
CA PRO A 210 -14.25 6.71 -3.67
C PRO A 210 -13.37 6.07 -2.61
N VAL A 211 -13.89 5.83 -1.40
CA VAL A 211 -13.13 5.20 -0.32
C VAL A 211 -12.70 3.78 -0.68
N ILE A 212 -11.58 3.36 -0.09
CA ILE A 212 -11.14 1.96 -0.11
C ILE A 212 -11.73 1.23 1.10
N VAL A 213 -12.27 0.04 0.86
CA VAL A 213 -12.90 -0.80 1.88
C VAL A 213 -12.21 -2.16 2.03
N ASN A 214 -12.36 -2.78 3.20
CA ASN A 214 -11.90 -4.14 3.47
C ASN A 214 -12.92 -5.20 3.02
N GLU A 215 -12.63 -6.48 3.32
CA GLU A 215 -13.47 -7.64 2.95
C GLU A 215 -14.90 -7.53 3.54
N LYS A 216 -15.05 -6.84 4.68
CA LYS A 216 -16.34 -6.56 5.32
C LYS A 216 -17.03 -5.30 4.79
N ARG A 217 -16.54 -4.71 3.69
CA ARG A 217 -17.03 -3.45 3.09
C ARG A 217 -16.96 -2.24 4.04
N GLN A 218 -16.10 -2.29 5.05
CA GLN A 218 -15.85 -1.16 5.95
C GLN A 218 -14.68 -0.33 5.42
N LYS A 219 -14.72 0.99 5.59
CA LYS A 219 -13.59 1.88 5.25
C LYS A 219 -12.32 1.36 5.94
N LEU A 220 -11.24 1.23 5.16
CA LEU A 220 -9.94 0.82 5.66
C LEU A 220 -9.48 1.75 6.79
N SER A 221 -8.92 1.16 7.83
CA SER A 221 -8.45 1.90 9.00
C SER A 221 -7.20 1.26 9.61
N LYS A 222 -6.26 2.07 10.08
CA LYS A 222 -5.04 1.57 10.75
C LYS A 222 -5.31 0.68 11.97
N ARG A 223 -6.48 0.85 12.61
CA ARG A 223 -6.85 0.11 13.83
C ARG A 223 -7.24 -1.34 13.54
N ARG A 224 -7.66 -1.63 12.30
CA ARG A 224 -8.24 -2.93 11.93
C ARG A 224 -7.52 -3.60 10.76
N ASP A 225 -6.87 -2.83 9.91
CA ASP A 225 -6.44 -3.27 8.58
C ASP A 225 -4.97 -2.89 8.33
N LYS A 226 -4.24 -3.70 7.54
CA LYS A 226 -2.87 -3.40 7.09
C LYS A 226 -2.90 -2.39 5.96
N VAL A 227 -2.62 -1.13 6.29
CA VAL A 227 -2.78 -0.01 5.34
C VAL A 227 -1.48 0.69 4.96
N ALA A 228 -0.40 0.50 5.71
CA ALA A 228 0.87 1.20 5.50
C ALA A 228 1.66 0.57 4.36
N LEU A 229 2.17 1.40 3.43
CA LEU A 229 2.98 0.88 2.32
C LEU A 229 4.29 0.25 2.80
N GLU A 230 4.85 0.78 3.88
CA GLU A 230 6.09 0.31 4.47
C GLU A 230 5.98 -1.16 4.91
N ASP A 231 4.81 -1.61 5.37
CA ASP A 231 4.56 -3.00 5.75
C ASP A 231 4.61 -3.93 4.52
N TYR A 232 3.96 -3.53 3.41
CA TYR A 232 4.02 -4.28 2.15
C TYR A 232 5.44 -4.31 1.58
N ARG A 233 6.17 -3.19 1.62
CA ARG A 233 7.57 -3.18 1.21
C ARG A 233 8.42 -4.12 2.06
N ALA A 234 8.23 -4.12 3.39
CA ALA A 234 8.95 -4.98 4.31
C ALA A 234 8.64 -6.48 4.12
N GLU A 235 7.45 -6.83 3.63
CA GLU A 235 7.08 -8.18 3.23
C GLU A 235 7.70 -8.60 1.88
N GLY A 236 8.18 -7.66 1.08
CA GLY A 236 8.76 -7.94 -0.24
C GLY A 236 7.77 -7.88 -1.39
N TYR A 237 6.77 -7.00 -1.31
CA TYR A 237 6.02 -6.59 -2.50
C TYR A 237 6.91 -5.70 -3.39
N LEU A 238 6.78 -5.88 -4.70
CA LEU A 238 7.43 -5.06 -5.71
C LEU A 238 6.64 -3.76 -5.92
N ALA A 239 7.36 -2.67 -6.16
CA ALA A 239 6.76 -1.35 -6.39
C ALA A 239 5.84 -1.35 -7.62
N GLU A 240 6.28 -2.00 -8.70
CA GLU A 240 5.55 -2.14 -9.96
C GLU A 240 4.21 -2.86 -9.75
N ALA A 241 4.20 -3.94 -8.96
CA ALA A 241 3.00 -4.69 -8.62
C ALA A 241 2.04 -3.85 -7.76
N MET A 242 2.56 -3.14 -6.76
CA MET A 242 1.77 -2.24 -5.92
C MET A 242 1.15 -1.12 -6.75
N ARG A 243 1.92 -0.46 -7.62
CA ARG A 243 1.41 0.59 -8.52
C ARG A 243 0.28 0.07 -9.40
N ASN A 244 0.50 -1.01 -10.14
CA ASN A 244 -0.52 -1.57 -11.03
C ASN A 244 -1.77 -1.94 -10.22
N TYR A 245 -1.63 -2.64 -9.10
CA TYR A 245 -2.77 -3.02 -8.29
C TYR A 245 -3.57 -1.82 -7.79
N LEU A 246 -2.90 -0.80 -7.22
CA LEU A 246 -3.56 0.41 -6.73
C LEU A 246 -4.27 1.19 -7.86
N MET A 247 -3.68 1.24 -9.05
CA MET A 247 -4.31 1.87 -10.21
C MET A 247 -5.60 1.16 -10.62
N LEU A 248 -5.67 -0.16 -10.49
CA LEU A 248 -6.88 -0.93 -10.79
C LEU A 248 -7.96 -0.83 -9.71
N LEU A 249 -7.70 -0.19 -8.57
CA LEU A 249 -8.69 0.00 -7.51
C LEU A 249 -9.67 1.12 -7.84
N GLY A 250 -10.62 0.79 -8.71
CA GLY A 250 -11.69 1.68 -9.17
C GLY A 250 -11.61 1.97 -10.66
N TRP A 251 -10.52 1.62 -11.34
CA TRP A 251 -10.35 1.77 -12.79
C TRP A 251 -9.97 0.43 -13.43
N ALA A 252 -10.32 0.25 -14.70
CA ALA A 252 -9.95 -0.93 -15.46
C ALA A 252 -9.38 -0.50 -16.83
N PRO A 253 -8.25 -1.05 -17.27
CA PRO A 253 -7.71 -0.80 -18.60
C PRO A 253 -8.59 -1.46 -19.65
N SER A 254 -8.36 -1.12 -20.92
CA SER A 254 -9.02 -1.79 -22.02
C SER A 254 -8.61 -3.28 -22.11
N GLY A 255 -9.56 -4.13 -22.52
CA GLY A 255 -9.29 -5.55 -22.85
C GLY A 255 -9.09 -6.50 -21.67
N ASP A 256 -9.70 -6.23 -20.51
CA ASP A 256 -9.70 -7.09 -19.31
C ASP A 256 -8.29 -7.49 -18.82
N ARG A 257 -7.29 -6.63 -19.06
CA ARG A 257 -5.91 -6.85 -18.58
C ARG A 257 -5.79 -6.50 -17.11
N GLU A 258 -5.11 -7.36 -16.36
CA GLU A 258 -4.86 -7.15 -14.93
C GLU A 258 -3.40 -6.81 -14.64
N ILE A 259 -2.47 -7.44 -15.35
CA ILE A 259 -1.04 -7.09 -15.30
C ILE A 259 -0.76 -6.11 -16.45
N VAL A 260 -0.47 -4.86 -16.10
CA VAL A 260 -0.39 -3.75 -17.06
C VAL A 260 0.94 -3.02 -16.90
N PRO A 261 1.72 -2.84 -17.99
CA PRO A 261 2.89 -1.97 -18.00
C PRO A 261 2.56 -0.53 -17.58
N TRP A 262 3.51 0.15 -16.95
CA TRP A 262 3.28 1.50 -16.40
C TRP A 262 3.00 2.54 -17.48
N ASP A 263 3.72 2.50 -18.60
CA ASP A 263 3.49 3.33 -19.78
C ASP A 263 2.06 3.17 -20.32
N VAL A 264 1.56 1.94 -20.39
CA VAL A 264 0.18 1.66 -20.80
C VAL A 264 -0.84 2.22 -19.80
N ILE A 265 -0.57 2.13 -18.49
CA ILE A 265 -1.41 2.78 -17.47
C ILE A 265 -1.42 4.30 -17.69
N VAL A 266 -0.25 4.90 -17.91
CA VAL A 266 -0.12 6.34 -18.17
C VAL A 266 -0.82 6.73 -19.47
N ASP A 267 -0.87 5.88 -20.49
CA ASP A 267 -1.54 6.23 -21.75
C ASP A 267 -3.07 6.08 -21.65
N GLU A 268 -3.56 5.04 -20.98
CA GLU A 268 -4.98 4.66 -20.97
C GLU A 268 -5.79 5.24 -19.81
N PHE A 269 -5.17 5.52 -18.66
CA PHE A 269 -5.92 5.97 -17.48
C PHE A 269 -6.65 7.29 -17.75
N ARG A 270 -7.94 7.34 -17.48
CA ARG A 270 -8.69 8.60 -17.43
C ARG A 270 -9.39 8.66 -16.09
N ILE A 271 -9.26 9.79 -15.40
CA ILE A 271 -9.84 9.93 -14.07
C ILE A 271 -11.35 9.76 -14.14
N GLU A 272 -11.99 10.24 -15.20
CA GLU A 272 -13.42 10.13 -15.48
C GLU A 272 -13.93 8.68 -15.59
N ASP A 273 -13.04 7.74 -15.92
CA ASP A 273 -13.37 6.31 -16.04
C ASP A 273 -13.28 5.57 -14.69
N VAL A 274 -12.88 6.24 -13.61
CA VAL A 274 -12.86 5.65 -12.26
C VAL A 274 -14.29 5.47 -11.77
N ASN A 275 -14.64 4.22 -11.46
CA ASN A 275 -15.90 3.83 -10.83
C ASN A 275 -16.08 4.57 -9.50
N THR A 276 -17.27 5.12 -9.27
CA THR A 276 -17.63 5.92 -8.10
C THR A 276 -18.03 5.11 -6.87
N SER A 277 -18.08 3.78 -6.98
CA SER A 277 -18.37 2.85 -5.89
C SER A 277 -17.11 2.58 -5.03
N PRO A 278 -17.27 2.26 -3.73
CA PRO A 278 -16.14 1.91 -2.89
C PRO A 278 -15.30 0.75 -3.43
N ALA A 279 -13.98 0.94 -3.51
CA ALA A 279 -13.06 -0.05 -4.03
C ALA A 279 -12.64 -1.05 -2.94
N PHE A 280 -12.81 -2.34 -3.18
CA PHE A 280 -12.38 -3.38 -2.23
C PHE A 280 -10.88 -3.64 -2.37
N PHE A 281 -10.15 -3.54 -1.26
CA PHE A 281 -8.74 -3.91 -1.18
C PHE A 281 -8.60 -5.40 -0.87
N ASP A 282 -8.46 -6.20 -1.92
CA ASP A 282 -8.21 -7.64 -1.85
C ASP A 282 -6.70 -7.94 -1.73
N GLU A 283 -6.22 -8.18 -0.51
CA GLU A 283 -4.82 -8.56 -0.24
C GLU A 283 -4.42 -9.87 -0.93
N LYS A 284 -5.35 -10.82 -1.14
CA LYS A 284 -5.04 -12.07 -1.84
C LYS A 284 -4.80 -11.81 -3.33
N LYS A 285 -5.59 -10.93 -3.93
CA LYS A 285 -5.38 -10.49 -5.31
C LYS A 285 -4.06 -9.74 -5.47
N LEU A 286 -3.75 -8.80 -4.57
CA LEU A 286 -2.45 -8.10 -4.56
C LEU A 286 -1.28 -9.08 -4.43
N ARG A 287 -1.38 -10.09 -3.55
CA ARG A 287 -0.37 -11.16 -3.44
C ARG A 287 -0.22 -11.94 -4.75
N SER A 288 -1.32 -12.30 -5.39
CA SER A 288 -1.30 -13.00 -6.69
C SER A 288 -0.63 -12.15 -7.76
N PHE A 289 -0.99 -10.86 -7.86
CA PHE A 289 -0.35 -9.89 -8.75
C PHE A 289 1.15 -9.84 -8.53
N ASN A 290 1.57 -9.67 -7.27
CA ASN A 290 2.98 -9.59 -6.95
C ASN A 290 3.75 -10.84 -7.36
N GLY A 291 3.15 -12.02 -7.22
CA GLY A 291 3.73 -13.27 -7.73
C GLY A 291 3.94 -13.26 -9.24
N GLU A 292 3.01 -12.71 -10.04
CA GLU A 292 3.22 -12.56 -11.50
C GLU A 292 4.36 -11.61 -11.82
N TYR A 293 4.44 -10.47 -11.11
CA TYR A 293 5.55 -9.54 -11.28
C TYR A 293 6.90 -10.17 -10.90
N ILE A 294 6.98 -10.91 -9.79
CA ILE A 294 8.19 -11.65 -9.40
C ILE A 294 8.58 -12.65 -10.49
N ARG A 295 7.63 -13.44 -11.00
CA ARG A 295 7.87 -14.42 -12.08
C ARG A 295 8.35 -13.78 -13.39
N ALA A 296 7.93 -12.55 -13.66
CA ALA A 296 8.30 -11.82 -14.87
C ALA A 296 9.69 -11.15 -14.80
N LEU A 297 10.31 -11.07 -13.61
CA LEU A 297 11.65 -10.50 -13.48
C LEU A 297 12.70 -11.33 -14.23
N PRO A 298 13.70 -10.69 -14.87
CA PRO A 298 14.95 -11.37 -15.17
C PRO A 298 15.53 -12.00 -13.89
N VAL A 299 16.08 -13.21 -13.98
CA VAL A 299 16.57 -13.96 -12.81
C VAL A 299 17.62 -13.14 -12.05
N GLU A 300 18.48 -12.41 -12.74
CA GLU A 300 19.52 -11.57 -12.15
C GLU A 300 18.92 -10.42 -11.32
N LYS A 301 17.81 -9.82 -11.80
CA LYS A 301 17.07 -8.80 -11.04
C LYS A 301 16.37 -9.45 -9.85
N PHE A 302 15.75 -10.62 -10.02
CA PHE A 302 15.14 -11.36 -8.92
C PHE A 302 16.13 -11.67 -7.79
N ILE A 303 17.33 -12.14 -8.13
CA ILE A 303 18.43 -12.37 -7.17
C ILE A 303 18.73 -11.07 -6.41
N ALA A 304 18.94 -9.96 -7.12
CA ALA A 304 19.26 -8.67 -6.50
C ALA A 304 18.16 -8.19 -5.54
N GLU A 305 16.88 -8.34 -5.90
CA GLU A 305 15.73 -7.98 -5.07
C GLU A 305 15.61 -8.87 -3.82
N CYS A 306 16.09 -10.11 -3.86
CA CYS A 306 16.11 -11.01 -2.72
C CYS A 306 17.26 -10.75 -1.73
N LEU A 307 18.37 -10.14 -2.16
CA LEU A 307 19.56 -9.95 -1.31
C LEU A 307 19.26 -9.27 0.03
N PRO A 308 18.47 -8.17 0.11
CA PRO A 308 18.18 -7.52 1.39
C PRO A 308 17.43 -8.42 2.40
N PHE A 309 16.70 -9.43 1.92
CA PHE A 309 16.02 -10.41 2.78
C PHE A 309 16.98 -11.51 3.25
N LEU A 310 17.93 -11.90 2.40
CA LEU A 310 18.94 -12.91 2.69
C LEU A 310 20.04 -12.39 3.61
N GLU A 311 20.42 -11.12 3.51
CA GLU A 311 21.34 -10.46 4.46
C GLU A 311 20.84 -10.48 5.91
N ARG A 312 19.52 -10.61 6.09
CA ARG A 312 18.85 -10.67 7.39
C ARG A 312 18.50 -12.10 7.80
N ALA A 313 18.85 -13.10 6.99
CA ALA A 313 18.58 -14.50 7.28
C ALA A 313 19.44 -14.98 8.47
N PRO A 314 18.96 -15.97 9.24
CA PRO A 314 19.71 -16.52 10.37
C PRO A 314 20.79 -17.53 9.95
N PHE A 315 21.22 -17.51 8.69
CA PHE A 315 22.22 -18.41 8.11
C PHE A 315 23.03 -17.68 7.03
N ASP A 316 24.28 -18.10 6.84
CA ASP A 316 25.15 -17.56 5.81
C ASP A 316 24.76 -18.09 4.43
N VAL A 317 24.64 -17.18 3.46
CA VAL A 317 24.24 -17.52 2.09
C VAL A 317 25.46 -17.50 1.17
N ASP A 318 25.77 -18.65 0.60
CA ASP A 318 26.64 -18.73 -0.58
C ASP A 318 25.86 -18.24 -1.81
N VAL A 319 26.32 -17.14 -2.40
CA VAL A 319 25.67 -16.47 -3.54
C VAL A 319 25.64 -17.36 -4.78
N ALA A 320 26.64 -18.22 -5.00
CA ALA A 320 26.68 -19.12 -6.14
C ALA A 320 25.59 -20.19 -6.01
N VAL A 321 25.47 -20.80 -4.82
CA VAL A 321 24.40 -21.77 -4.52
C VAL A 321 23.02 -21.11 -4.62
N PHE A 322 22.88 -19.88 -4.12
CA PHE A 322 21.63 -19.14 -4.25
C PHE A 322 21.26 -18.89 -5.72
N ALA A 323 22.23 -18.52 -6.56
CA ALA A 323 21.99 -18.28 -7.98
C ALA A 323 21.43 -19.54 -8.69
N GLU A 324 21.86 -20.74 -8.31
CA GLU A 324 21.29 -22.00 -8.82
C GLU A 324 19.86 -22.26 -8.33
N LEU A 325 19.55 -21.89 -7.08
CA LEU A 325 18.22 -22.06 -6.48
C LEU A 325 17.22 -20.99 -6.93
N ALA A 326 17.69 -19.81 -7.32
CA ALA A 326 16.86 -18.65 -7.59
C ALA A 326 15.80 -18.88 -8.68
N PRO A 327 16.10 -19.47 -9.86
CA PRO A 327 15.08 -19.77 -10.87
C PRO A 327 13.98 -20.70 -10.35
N LEU A 328 14.34 -21.66 -9.49
CA LEU A 328 13.39 -22.59 -8.88
C LEU A 328 12.47 -21.85 -7.90
N ALA A 329 13.05 -20.96 -7.08
CA ALA A 329 12.33 -20.22 -6.05
C ALA A 329 11.42 -19.12 -6.64
N GLN A 330 11.86 -18.46 -7.70
CA GLN A 330 11.13 -17.39 -8.38
C GLN A 330 9.73 -17.85 -8.82
N THR A 331 9.60 -19.10 -9.26
CA THR A 331 8.31 -19.70 -9.68
C THR A 331 7.38 -20.06 -8.51
N ARG A 332 7.86 -20.00 -7.26
CA ARG A 332 7.17 -20.51 -6.06
C ARG A 332 6.76 -19.45 -5.06
N ILE A 333 7.35 -18.27 -5.11
CA ILE A 333 7.06 -17.20 -4.14
C ILE A 333 6.12 -16.15 -4.73
N ALA A 334 5.36 -15.52 -3.84
CA ALA A 334 4.48 -14.41 -4.14
C ALA A 334 4.94 -13.10 -3.49
N VAL A 335 5.85 -13.16 -2.52
CA VAL A 335 6.57 -11.99 -1.98
C VAL A 335 8.03 -12.35 -1.70
N LEU A 336 8.93 -11.38 -1.83
CA LEU A 336 10.38 -11.63 -1.77
C LEU A 336 10.84 -12.20 -0.43
N SER A 337 10.20 -11.85 0.70
CA SER A 337 10.57 -12.38 2.02
C SER A 337 10.42 -13.90 2.16
N GLU A 338 9.58 -14.54 1.34
CA GLU A 338 9.45 -16.00 1.33
C GLU A 338 10.74 -16.70 0.88
N ILE A 339 11.66 -16.00 0.23
CA ILE A 339 12.91 -16.58 -0.26
C ILE A 339 13.72 -17.25 0.84
N VAL A 340 13.72 -16.66 2.05
CA VAL A 340 14.48 -17.14 3.21
C VAL A 340 14.06 -18.57 3.56
N GLN A 341 12.76 -18.81 3.73
CA GLN A 341 12.22 -20.14 4.05
C GLN A 341 12.34 -21.12 2.88
N MET A 342 12.33 -20.62 1.64
CA MET A 342 12.39 -21.45 0.44
C MET A 342 13.77 -22.07 0.20
N ILE A 343 14.84 -21.44 0.70
CA ILE A 343 16.22 -21.88 0.45
C ILE A 343 16.98 -22.27 1.72
N ASP A 344 16.42 -22.06 2.92
CA ASP A 344 17.10 -22.33 4.20
C ASP A 344 17.72 -23.73 4.28
N PHE A 345 17.04 -24.75 3.74
CA PHE A 345 17.52 -26.13 3.72
C PHE A 345 18.89 -26.28 3.04
N ALA A 346 19.23 -25.42 2.08
CA ALA A 346 20.50 -25.47 1.37
C ALA A 346 21.66 -24.95 2.23
N PHE A 347 21.39 -24.08 3.20
CA PHE A 347 22.43 -23.39 3.98
C PHE A 347 22.53 -23.86 5.44
N LEU A 348 21.44 -24.38 6.00
CA LEU A 348 21.47 -24.96 7.35
C LEU A 348 22.19 -26.31 7.36
N ASP A 349 22.86 -26.68 8.46
CA ASP A 349 23.46 -28.01 8.60
C ASP A 349 22.35 -29.09 8.61
N GLU A 350 21.39 -28.91 9.52
CA GLU A 350 20.19 -29.74 9.64
C GLU A 350 18.98 -29.08 8.96
N PRO A 351 18.04 -29.86 8.39
CA PRO A 351 16.83 -29.30 7.82
C PRO A 351 15.98 -28.66 8.93
N PRO A 352 15.23 -27.58 8.63
CA PRO A 352 14.37 -26.93 9.61
C PRO A 352 13.29 -27.89 10.12
N THR A 353 12.95 -27.80 11.39
CA THR A 353 11.92 -28.66 11.98
C THR A 353 10.53 -28.06 11.78
N ASP A 354 9.66 -28.76 11.05
CA ASP A 354 8.23 -28.45 10.93
C ASP A 354 7.39 -29.67 11.33
N GLU A 355 6.83 -29.64 12.54
CA GLU A 355 6.07 -30.76 13.11
C GLU A 355 4.83 -31.13 12.29
N GLN A 356 4.20 -30.15 11.63
CA GLN A 356 3.05 -30.42 10.77
C GLN A 356 3.46 -31.21 9.52
N SER A 357 4.55 -30.81 8.85
CA SER A 357 5.12 -31.51 7.71
C SER A 357 5.62 -32.90 8.09
N TRP A 358 6.30 -33.02 9.24
CA TRP A 358 6.74 -34.30 9.79
C TRP A 358 5.57 -35.25 9.96
N LYS A 359 4.55 -34.87 10.75
CA LYS A 359 3.36 -35.71 10.98
C LYS A 359 2.60 -36.05 9.71
N LYS A 360 2.62 -35.17 8.70
CA LYS A 360 1.93 -35.38 7.43
C LYS A 360 2.66 -36.39 6.54
N ALA A 361 3.99 -36.34 6.47
CA ALA A 361 4.80 -37.13 5.55
C ALA A 361 5.38 -38.42 6.16
N MET A 362 5.68 -38.43 7.46
CA MET A 362 6.35 -39.53 8.15
C MET A 362 5.34 -40.52 8.74
N LYS A 363 4.51 -41.11 7.88
CA LYS A 363 3.54 -42.17 8.21
C LYS A 363 3.89 -43.43 7.44
N GLU A 364 3.50 -44.62 7.93
CA GLU A 364 3.70 -45.87 7.20
C GLU A 364 3.29 -45.75 5.71
N PRO A 365 4.14 -46.20 4.76
CA PRO A 365 5.43 -46.90 4.92
C PRO A 365 6.68 -45.99 4.87
N ALA A 366 6.65 -44.78 5.47
CA ALA A 366 7.74 -43.79 5.33
C ALA A 366 9.13 -44.30 5.71
N ALA A 367 9.26 -45.12 6.76
CA ALA A 367 10.55 -45.69 7.16
C ALA A 367 11.15 -46.57 6.05
N ASP A 368 10.34 -47.44 5.46
CA ASP A 368 10.75 -48.31 4.35
C ASP A 368 11.09 -47.50 3.10
N ILE A 369 10.30 -46.47 2.79
CA ILE A 369 10.57 -45.58 1.66
C ILE A 369 11.88 -44.83 1.83
N LEU A 370 12.17 -44.30 3.02
CA LEU A 370 13.44 -43.63 3.28
C LEU A 370 14.62 -44.61 3.17
N ALA A 371 14.47 -45.83 3.68
CA ALA A 371 15.50 -46.86 3.57
C ALA A 371 15.78 -47.26 2.12
N ALA A 372 14.74 -47.49 1.33
CA ALA A 372 14.85 -47.82 -0.09
C ALA A 372 15.39 -46.64 -0.91
N ALA A 373 14.99 -45.41 -0.62
CA ALA A 373 15.52 -44.21 -1.28
C ALA A 373 17.02 -44.02 -1.01
N GLU A 374 17.45 -44.19 0.25
CA GLU A 374 18.87 -44.11 0.62
C GLU A 374 19.72 -45.15 -0.14
N ALA A 375 19.23 -46.40 -0.21
CA ALA A 375 19.88 -47.46 -0.96
C ALA A 375 19.94 -47.16 -2.46
N ALA A 376 18.84 -46.67 -3.05
CA ALA A 376 18.76 -46.36 -4.47
C ALA A 376 19.67 -45.19 -4.88
N TYR A 377 19.90 -44.22 -3.98
CA TYR A 377 20.69 -43.02 -4.23
C TYR A 377 22.19 -43.18 -3.99
N ARG A 378 22.61 -44.16 -3.18
CA ARG A 378 24.02 -44.36 -2.78
C ARG A 378 25.01 -44.34 -3.95
N ASP A 379 24.67 -45.05 -5.03
CA ASP A 379 25.49 -45.18 -6.23
C ASP A 379 24.88 -44.51 -7.47
N ALA A 380 23.90 -43.60 -7.27
CA ALA A 380 23.23 -42.91 -8.37
C ALA A 380 24.12 -41.83 -8.99
N PRO A 381 24.13 -41.64 -10.33
CA PRO A 381 24.60 -40.39 -10.91
C PRO A 381 23.82 -39.23 -10.29
N TRP A 382 24.52 -38.21 -9.80
CA TRP A 382 23.92 -37.18 -8.96
C TRP A 382 23.34 -36.04 -9.79
N ASN A 383 22.22 -36.31 -10.46
CA ASN A 383 21.43 -35.31 -11.18
C ASN A 383 19.93 -35.56 -10.98
N ALA A 384 19.11 -34.53 -11.14
CA ALA A 384 17.69 -34.56 -10.81
C ALA A 384 16.90 -35.65 -11.54
N ALA A 385 17.19 -35.88 -12.82
CA ALA A 385 16.51 -36.90 -13.63
C ALA A 385 16.75 -38.31 -13.10
N GLU A 386 18.01 -38.65 -12.81
CA GLU A 386 18.39 -39.97 -12.27
C GLU A 386 17.83 -40.20 -10.86
N LEU A 387 17.86 -39.18 -10.00
CA LEU A 387 17.27 -39.25 -8.66
C LEU A 387 15.75 -39.46 -8.74
N LYS A 388 15.07 -38.75 -9.65
CA LYS A 388 13.63 -38.90 -9.88
C LYS A 388 13.28 -40.30 -10.35
N ASP A 389 13.96 -40.81 -11.37
CA ASP A 389 13.68 -42.13 -11.95
C ASP A 389 13.89 -43.25 -10.93
N ARG A 390 14.93 -43.15 -10.10
CA ARG A 390 15.20 -44.12 -9.03
C ARG A 390 14.11 -44.10 -7.97
N LEU A 391 13.67 -42.91 -7.54
CA LEU A 391 12.61 -42.80 -6.55
C LEU A 391 11.25 -43.25 -7.12
N GLU A 392 11.00 -43.07 -8.42
CA GLU A 392 9.82 -43.62 -9.09
C GLU A 392 9.81 -45.16 -9.06
N ARG A 393 10.97 -45.81 -9.27
CA ARG A 393 11.09 -47.29 -9.15
C ARG A 393 10.85 -47.77 -7.72
N VAL A 394 11.43 -47.10 -6.73
CA VAL A 394 11.15 -47.37 -5.30
C VAL A 394 9.65 -47.25 -5.01
N GLY A 395 9.00 -46.21 -5.55
CA GLY A 395 7.56 -46.03 -5.46
C GLY A 395 6.78 -47.20 -6.05
N ALA A 396 7.15 -47.64 -7.25
CA ALA A 396 6.49 -48.75 -7.94
C ALA A 396 6.57 -50.06 -7.16
N GLU A 397 7.72 -50.37 -6.56
CA GLU A 397 7.92 -51.55 -5.69
C GLU A 397 7.00 -51.54 -4.45
N HIS A 398 6.64 -50.35 -3.96
CA HIS A 398 5.74 -50.15 -2.82
C HIS A 398 4.29 -49.85 -3.24
N GLY A 399 3.96 -49.92 -4.53
CA GLY A 399 2.62 -49.59 -5.05
C GLY A 399 2.22 -48.11 -4.88
N LEU A 400 3.20 -47.20 -4.80
CA LEU A 400 3.01 -45.77 -4.58
C LEU A 400 3.34 -44.94 -5.82
N LYS A 401 2.57 -43.87 -6.03
CA LYS A 401 2.89 -42.81 -7.00
C LYS A 401 3.97 -41.89 -6.43
N LEU A 402 4.76 -41.27 -7.30
CA LEU A 402 5.87 -40.37 -6.95
C LEU A 402 5.52 -39.33 -5.89
N GLY A 403 4.33 -38.71 -5.95
CA GLY A 403 3.89 -37.72 -4.96
C GLY A 403 3.87 -38.25 -3.51
N LYS A 404 3.49 -39.52 -3.32
CA LYS A 404 3.52 -40.17 -1.99
C LYS A 404 4.93 -40.64 -1.62
N THR A 405 5.67 -41.18 -2.59
CA THR A 405 7.05 -41.67 -2.38
C THR A 405 8.02 -40.54 -2.03
N GLN A 406 7.89 -39.38 -2.69
CA GLN A 406 8.77 -38.24 -2.48
C GLN A 406 8.48 -37.47 -1.20
N ALA A 407 7.28 -37.58 -0.62
CA ALA A 407 6.88 -36.82 0.55
C ALA A 407 7.81 -37.04 1.77
N PRO A 408 8.10 -38.28 2.20
CA PRO A 408 9.03 -38.51 3.31
C PRO A 408 10.46 -38.06 2.97
N VAL A 409 10.96 -38.31 1.75
CA VAL A 409 12.29 -37.84 1.31
C VAL A 409 12.39 -36.31 1.36
N ARG A 410 11.37 -35.61 0.87
CA ARG A 410 11.29 -34.15 0.92
C ARG A 410 11.38 -33.63 2.35
N VAL A 411 10.57 -34.18 3.26
CA VAL A 411 10.58 -33.72 4.65
C VAL A 411 11.89 -34.07 5.34
N ALA A 412 12.46 -35.24 5.07
CA ALA A 412 13.78 -35.61 5.58
C ALA A 412 14.87 -34.62 5.15
N VAL A 413 14.85 -34.18 3.89
CA VAL A 413 15.95 -33.37 3.33
C VAL A 413 15.73 -31.87 3.47
N THR A 414 14.49 -31.40 3.32
CA THR A 414 14.14 -29.96 3.28
C THR A 414 13.37 -29.50 4.52
N GLY A 415 12.97 -30.42 5.39
CA GLY A 415 12.24 -30.12 6.62
C GLY A 415 10.75 -29.85 6.45
N ARG A 416 10.28 -29.56 5.22
CA ARG A 416 8.90 -29.12 4.96
C ARG A 416 8.24 -29.87 3.81
N THR A 417 6.91 -29.95 3.83
CA THR A 417 6.12 -30.61 2.77
C THR A 417 5.96 -29.75 1.51
N VAL A 418 6.20 -28.44 1.62
CA VAL A 418 6.17 -27.48 0.52
C VAL A 418 7.58 -26.90 0.38
N GLY A 419 8.04 -26.74 -0.86
CA GLY A 419 9.36 -26.23 -1.17
C GLY A 419 9.62 -26.25 -2.67
N LEU A 420 10.89 -26.08 -3.04
CA LEU A 420 11.36 -26.15 -4.42
C LEU A 420 11.12 -27.54 -5.05
N PRO A 421 11.21 -27.69 -6.39
CA PRO A 421 11.28 -28.99 -7.04
C PRO A 421 12.30 -29.90 -6.35
N LEU A 422 11.86 -31.07 -5.88
CA LEU A 422 12.64 -31.86 -4.91
C LEU A 422 13.99 -32.29 -5.49
N PHE A 423 14.00 -32.81 -6.71
CA PHE A 423 15.17 -33.49 -7.25
C PHE A 423 16.28 -32.52 -7.61
N GLU A 424 15.92 -31.34 -8.11
CA GLU A 424 16.81 -30.21 -8.32
C GLU A 424 17.36 -29.71 -6.97
N SER A 425 16.52 -29.68 -5.92
CA SER A 425 17.01 -29.40 -4.57
C SER A 425 18.00 -30.46 -4.04
N LEU A 426 17.80 -31.74 -4.35
CA LEU A 426 18.75 -32.80 -3.97
C LEU A 426 20.06 -32.68 -4.76
N GLU A 427 19.97 -32.36 -6.05
CA GLU A 427 21.12 -32.12 -6.92
C GLU A 427 22.01 -31.01 -6.36
N ILE A 428 21.42 -29.84 -6.07
CA ILE A 428 22.11 -28.66 -5.52
C ILE A 428 22.64 -28.92 -4.10
N LEU A 429 21.85 -29.58 -3.23
CA LEU A 429 22.28 -29.88 -1.85
C LEU A 429 23.47 -30.85 -1.81
N GLY A 430 23.57 -31.73 -2.81
CA GLY A 430 24.63 -32.73 -2.93
C GLY A 430 24.31 -34.05 -2.22
N ARG A 431 25.07 -35.08 -2.61
CA ARG A 431 24.89 -36.47 -2.20
C ARG A 431 24.98 -36.66 -0.70
N ASP A 432 26.11 -36.24 -0.12
CA ASP A 432 26.45 -36.60 1.25
C ASP A 432 25.47 -35.99 2.25
N ARG A 433 25.12 -34.71 2.06
CA ARG A 433 24.12 -34.02 2.89
C ARG A 433 22.73 -34.63 2.74
N THR A 434 22.33 -34.97 1.52
CA THR A 434 21.04 -35.64 1.26
C THR A 434 20.94 -36.98 1.98
N LEU A 435 21.94 -37.85 1.83
CA LEU A 435 21.96 -39.17 2.45
C LEU A 435 22.03 -39.09 3.98
N ALA A 436 22.85 -38.19 4.52
CA ALA A 436 22.95 -37.96 5.97
C ALA A 436 21.60 -37.53 6.57
N ARG A 437 20.87 -36.62 5.89
CA ARG A 437 19.55 -36.17 6.34
C ARG A 437 18.48 -37.25 6.25
N ILE A 438 18.50 -38.09 5.20
CA ILE A 438 17.63 -39.25 5.10
C ILE A 438 17.89 -40.23 6.25
N ALA A 439 19.15 -40.54 6.53
CA ALA A 439 19.53 -41.43 7.62
C ALA A 439 19.10 -40.88 9.00
N ALA A 440 19.31 -39.58 9.25
CA ALA A 440 18.88 -38.92 10.48
C ALA A 440 17.34 -38.96 10.66
N ALA A 441 16.58 -38.73 9.59
CA ALA A 441 15.12 -38.83 9.62
C ALA A 441 14.64 -40.26 9.91
N ARG A 442 15.31 -41.28 9.36
CA ARG A 442 15.04 -42.69 9.68
C ARG A 442 15.28 -43.01 11.16
N ALA A 443 16.44 -42.61 11.69
CA ALA A 443 16.77 -42.82 13.09
C ALA A 443 15.73 -42.15 14.02
N ARG A 444 15.26 -40.95 13.65
CA ARG A 444 14.20 -40.25 14.39
C ARG A 444 12.86 -41.01 14.34
N LEU A 445 12.49 -41.60 13.20
CA LEU A 445 11.29 -42.42 13.06
C LEU A 445 11.37 -43.69 13.90
N GLU A 446 12.50 -44.39 13.88
CA GLU A 446 12.74 -45.60 14.68
C GLU A 446 12.72 -45.31 16.18
N ALA A 447 13.22 -44.15 16.62
CA ALA A 447 13.14 -43.73 18.02
C ALA A 447 11.73 -43.31 18.47
N SER A 448 10.81 -43.06 17.52
CA SER A 448 9.43 -42.62 17.79
C SER A 448 8.39 -43.73 17.61
N ALA A 449 8.79 -44.90 17.10
CA ALA A 449 7.99 -46.12 16.95
C ALA A 449 8.09 -46.98 18.21
#